data_AF-A0A2D8RSB8-F1
#
_entry.id   AF-A0A2D8RSB8-F1
#
_cell.length_a   1.000
_cell.length_b   1.000
_cell.length_c   1.000
_cell.angle_alpha   90.00
_cell.angle_beta   90.00
_cell.angle_gamma   90.00
#
_symmetry.space_group_name_H-M   'P 1'
#
loop_
_entity.id
_entity.type
_entity.pdbx_description
1 polymer ?
#
loop_
_entity_poly.entity_id
_entity_poly.type
_entity_poly.pdbx_seq_one_letter_code
_entity_poly.pdbx_strand_id
1 'polypeptide(L)'
;WGMLDQFSKQDLVGRYFKDEGFDLRMQTKAEEDPVVAAASVVARAEYVRYIQGLSKRFGDTLKKGASKEVKKQAGEILKRYGPDKFCEFVKLHFRTAYEVVEEAGMLKELPLKPPPEKKEWRK
;
A
#
# COMPACT_ATOMS: atom_id res chain seq x y z
N TRP A 1 -19.38 -14.87 -15.01
CA TRP A 1 -17.91 -14.71 -15.01
C TRP A 1 -17.58 -13.36 -14.42
N GLY A 2 -16.41 -13.22 -13.80
CA GLY A 2 -15.88 -11.94 -13.31
C GLY A 2 -14.65 -11.52 -14.11
N MET A 3 -14.39 -10.21 -14.19
CA MET A 3 -13.18 -9.66 -14.79
C MET A 3 -12.27 -9.09 -13.72
N LEU A 4 -10.98 -9.38 -13.81
CA LEU A 4 -9.95 -8.82 -12.93
C LEU A 4 -8.79 -8.27 -13.77
N ASP A 5 -8.37 -7.04 -13.46
CA ASP A 5 -7.14 -6.49 -14.04
C ASP A 5 -5.93 -7.29 -13.54
N GLN A 6 -5.20 -7.88 -14.47
CA GLN A 6 -4.14 -8.82 -14.17
C GLN A 6 -2.91 -8.09 -13.63
N PHE A 7 -2.64 -8.27 -12.34
CA PHE A 7 -1.47 -7.70 -11.65
C PHE A 7 -0.31 -8.68 -11.44
N SER A 8 -0.48 -9.95 -11.83
CA SER A 8 0.52 -11.01 -11.69
C SER A 8 0.38 -12.05 -12.81
N LYS A 9 1.50 -12.65 -13.23
CA LYS A 9 1.52 -13.80 -14.14
C LYS A 9 1.05 -15.09 -13.46
N GLN A 10 1.36 -15.23 -12.17
CA GLN A 10 0.85 -16.33 -11.35
C GLN A 10 -0.59 -16.03 -10.97
N ASP A 11 -1.44 -17.05 -11.00
CA ASP A 11 -2.78 -16.96 -10.45
C ASP A 11 -2.72 -16.93 -8.91
N LEU A 12 -2.67 -15.71 -8.38
CA LEU A 12 -2.65 -15.48 -6.94
C LEU A 12 -4.05 -15.42 -6.34
N VAL A 13 -5.09 -15.28 -7.18
CA VAL A 13 -6.44 -14.88 -6.74
C VAL A 13 -7.45 -16.01 -6.88
N GLY A 14 -7.34 -16.85 -7.91
CA GLY A 14 -8.26 -17.96 -8.17
C GLY A 14 -8.47 -18.85 -6.95
N ARG A 15 -7.39 -19.14 -6.20
CA ARG A 15 -7.44 -19.89 -4.93
C ARG A 15 -8.33 -19.32 -3.83
N TYR A 16 -8.73 -18.04 -3.90
CA TYR A 16 -9.63 -17.43 -2.92
C TYR A 16 -11.11 -17.60 -3.28
N PHE A 17 -11.43 -17.99 -4.52
CA PHE A 17 -12.79 -18.31 -4.92
C PHE A 17 -13.09 -19.76 -4.55
N LYS A 18 -14.00 -19.96 -3.58
CA LYS A 18 -14.42 -21.29 -3.12
C LYS A 18 -15.49 -21.93 -4.01
N ASP A 19 -16.11 -21.13 -4.87
CA ASP A 19 -17.09 -21.60 -5.84
C ASP A 19 -16.36 -22.04 -7.12
N GLU A 20 -16.31 -23.35 -7.35
CA GLU A 20 -15.68 -23.95 -8.53
C GLU A 20 -16.40 -23.57 -9.84
N GLY A 21 -17.65 -23.11 -9.78
CA GLY A 21 -18.42 -22.64 -10.93
C GLY A 21 -18.13 -21.19 -11.33
N PHE A 22 -17.36 -20.44 -10.53
CA PHE A 22 -17.07 -19.04 -10.82
C PHE A 22 -15.93 -18.90 -11.84
N ASP A 23 -16.29 -18.59 -13.08
CA ASP A 23 -15.34 -18.22 -14.14
C ASP A 23 -14.72 -16.84 -13.86
N LEU A 24 -13.51 -16.83 -13.28
CA LEU A 24 -12.69 -15.63 -13.12
C LEU A 24 -11.75 -15.48 -14.33
N ARG A 25 -11.91 -14.37 -15.05
CA ARG A 25 -11.04 -14.00 -16.16
C ARG A 25 -10.08 -12.91 -15.74
N MET A 26 -8.83 -13.04 -16.17
CA MET A 26 -7.77 -12.08 -15.89
C MET A 26 -7.13 -11.64 -17.21
N GLN A 27 -7.01 -10.33 -17.42
CA GLN A 27 -6.26 -9.76 -18.53
C GLN A 27 -5.54 -8.51 -18.09
N THR A 28 -4.39 -8.22 -18.69
CA THR A 28 -3.74 -6.92 -18.51
C THR A 28 -4.53 -5.83 -19.22
N LYS A 29 -4.57 -4.63 -18.63
CA LYS A 29 -5.34 -3.49 -19.18
C LYS A 29 -6.84 -3.78 -19.23
N ALA A 30 -7.35 -4.47 -18.21
CA ALA A 30 -8.75 -4.85 -18.19
C ALA A 30 -9.71 -3.66 -18.10
N GLU A 31 -9.21 -2.43 -17.87
CA GLU A 31 -9.99 -1.18 -17.94
C GLU A 31 -10.63 -0.89 -19.31
N GLU A 32 -10.25 -1.62 -20.38
CA GLU A 32 -11.00 -1.61 -21.63
C GLU A 32 -12.44 -2.13 -21.45
N ASP A 33 -12.67 -3.01 -20.46
CA ASP A 33 -14.00 -3.41 -20.02
C ASP A 33 -14.61 -2.32 -19.10
N PRO A 34 -15.79 -1.76 -19.45
CA PRO A 34 -16.44 -0.72 -18.65
C PRO A 34 -16.68 -1.09 -17.19
N VAL A 35 -16.87 -2.37 -16.87
CA VAL A 35 -17.09 -2.84 -15.48
C VAL A 35 -15.81 -2.70 -14.66
N VAL A 36 -14.66 -3.04 -15.24
CA VAL A 36 -13.35 -2.88 -14.57
C VAL A 36 -12.96 -1.41 -14.47
N ALA A 37 -13.27 -0.61 -15.50
CA ALA A 37 -13.07 0.83 -15.46
C ALA A 37 -13.88 1.45 -14.30
N ALA A 38 -15.16 1.09 -14.17
CA ALA A 38 -16.01 1.55 -13.08
C ALA A 38 -15.47 1.12 -11.70
N ALA A 39 -15.05 -0.14 -11.57
CA ALA A 39 -14.42 -0.64 -10.34
C ALA A 39 -13.15 0.15 -9.97
N SER A 40 -12.33 0.48 -10.97
CA SER A 40 -11.12 1.28 -10.79
C SER A 40 -11.42 2.71 -10.33
N VAL A 41 -12.48 3.33 -10.85
CA VAL A 41 -12.94 4.66 -10.40
C VAL A 41 -13.41 4.61 -8.95
N VAL A 42 -14.21 3.62 -8.57
CA VAL A 42 -14.69 3.43 -7.19
C VAL A 42 -13.51 3.23 -6.24
N ALA A 43 -12.57 2.33 -6.57
CA ALA A 43 -11.37 2.09 -5.77
C ALA A 43 -10.54 3.37 -5.59
N ARG A 44 -10.39 4.18 -6.64
CA ARG A 44 -9.67 5.45 -6.56
C ARG A 44 -10.41 6.48 -5.70
N ALA A 45 -11.73 6.57 -5.82
CA ALA A 45 -12.54 7.47 -5.00
C ALA A 45 -12.41 7.13 -3.51
N GLU A 46 -12.49 5.85 -3.15
CA GLU A 46 -12.30 5.38 -1.78
C GLU A 46 -10.88 5.63 -1.27
N TYR A 47 -9.86 5.41 -2.10
CA TYR A 47 -8.49 5.77 -1.74
C TYR A 47 -8.35 7.26 -1.39
N VAL A 48 -8.94 8.15 -2.19
CA VAL A 48 -8.90 9.60 -1.90
C VAL A 48 -9.61 9.93 -0.59
N ARG A 49 -10.82 9.40 -0.37
CA ARG A 49 -11.59 9.61 0.86
C ARG A 49 -10.83 9.12 2.10
N TYR A 50 -10.24 7.93 2.01
CA TYR A 50 -9.49 7.33 3.11
C TYR A 50 -8.24 8.16 3.46
N ILE A 51 -7.46 8.58 2.44
CA ILE A 51 -6.29 9.45 2.66
C ILE A 51 -6.69 10.80 3.24
N GLN A 52 -7.81 11.39 2.82
CA GLN A 52 -8.33 12.62 3.43
C GLN A 52 -8.70 12.40 4.90
N GLY A 53 -9.36 11.30 5.24
CA GLY A 53 -9.68 10.95 6.62
C GLY A 53 -8.42 10.79 7.47
N LEU A 54 -7.43 10.04 6.98
CA LEU A 54 -6.13 9.89 7.64
C LEU A 54 -5.39 11.23 7.80
N SER A 55 -5.43 12.09 6.77
CA SER A 55 -4.81 13.42 6.83
C SER A 55 -5.44 14.29 7.92
N LYS A 56 -6.78 14.24 8.06
CA LYS A 56 -7.47 14.92 9.17
C LYS A 56 -7.04 14.38 10.54
N ARG A 57 -6.91 13.05 10.70
CA ARG A 57 -6.40 12.45 11.95
C ARG A 57 -4.96 12.86 12.23
N PHE A 58 -4.13 12.95 11.19
CA PHE A 58 -2.73 13.39 11.31
C PHE A 58 -2.64 14.90 11.66
N GLY A 59 -3.58 15.71 11.16
CA GLY A 59 -3.58 17.17 11.29
C GLY A 59 -2.84 17.89 10.16
N ASP A 60 -2.43 17.18 9.11
CA ASP A 60 -1.81 17.72 7.90
C ASP A 60 -2.03 16.74 6.72
N THR A 61 -1.77 17.16 5.49
CA THR A 61 -1.93 16.36 4.28
C THR A 61 -0.89 15.24 4.23
N LEU A 62 -1.35 13.98 4.17
CA LEU A 62 -0.46 12.84 3.95
C LEU A 62 0.07 12.83 2.51
N LYS A 63 1.40 12.86 2.38
CA LYS A 63 2.09 12.75 1.11
C LYS A 63 1.95 11.34 0.55
N LYS A 64 1.80 11.24 -0.77
CA LYS A 64 1.58 9.97 -1.48
C LYS A 64 2.90 9.41 -2.02
N GLY A 65 2.97 8.08 -2.17
CA GLY A 65 4.13 7.38 -2.72
C GLY A 65 5.17 7.01 -1.67
N ALA A 66 6.45 7.03 -2.06
CA ALA A 66 7.58 6.65 -1.21
C ALA A 66 8.80 7.57 -1.42
N SER A 67 8.55 8.86 -1.65
CA SER A 67 9.61 9.86 -1.88
C SER A 67 10.38 10.20 -0.59
N LYS A 68 11.47 10.96 -0.73
CA LYS A 68 12.21 11.51 0.43
C LYS A 68 11.30 12.32 1.36
N GLU A 69 10.34 13.03 0.80
CA GLU A 69 9.38 13.81 1.58
C GLU A 69 8.40 12.92 2.37
N VAL A 70 7.97 11.79 1.80
CA VAL A 70 7.16 10.80 2.50
C VAL A 70 7.95 10.20 3.66
N LYS A 71 9.25 9.92 3.47
CA LYS A 71 10.13 9.45 4.56
C LYS A 71 10.21 10.46 5.71
N LYS A 72 10.41 11.75 5.38
CA LYS A 72 10.43 12.83 6.38
C LYS A 72 9.12 12.87 7.18
N GLN A 73 7.99 12.85 6.49
CA GLN A 73 6.68 12.87 7.15
C GLN A 73 6.42 11.61 7.99
N ALA A 74 6.88 10.44 7.55
CA ALA A 74 6.82 9.23 8.37
C ALA A 74 7.61 9.39 9.69
N GLY A 75 8.76 10.06 9.67
CA GLY A 75 9.50 10.40 10.89
C GLY A 75 8.73 11.36 11.81
N GLU A 76 8.00 12.33 11.25
CA GLU A 76 7.13 13.22 12.02
C GLU A 76 5.96 12.46 12.66
N ILE A 77 5.34 11.54 11.92
CA ILE A 77 4.28 10.65 12.44
C ILE A 77 4.83 9.80 13.60
N LEU A 78 5.97 9.15 13.42
CA LEU A 78 6.57 8.30 14.46
C LEU A 78 6.89 9.11 15.72
N LYS A 79 7.47 10.30 15.58
CA LYS A 79 7.76 11.20 16.70
C LYS A 79 6.50 11.67 17.43
N ARG A 80 5.42 11.94 16.69
CA ARG A 80 4.19 12.50 17.24
C ARG A 80 3.31 11.45 17.93
N TYR A 81 3.23 10.25 17.37
CA TYR A 81 2.28 9.24 17.81
C TYR A 81 2.93 8.02 18.46
N GLY A 82 4.25 7.92 18.42
CA GLY A 82 4.99 6.75 18.89
C GLY A 82 4.84 5.53 17.98
N PRO A 83 5.56 4.44 18.28
CA PRO A 83 5.54 3.22 17.48
C PRO A 83 4.16 2.55 17.44
N ASP A 84 3.43 2.52 18.56
CA ASP A 84 2.12 1.85 18.66
C ASP A 84 1.14 2.30 17.58
N LYS A 85 1.06 3.62 17.35
CA LYS A 85 0.13 4.22 16.39
C LYS A 85 0.75 4.44 15.01
N PHE A 86 2.05 4.21 14.85
CA PHE A 86 2.74 4.36 13.56
C PHE A 86 2.12 3.46 12.49
N CYS A 87 1.75 2.22 12.86
CA CYS A 87 1.15 1.24 11.96
C CYS A 87 -0.22 1.67 11.38
N GLU A 88 -0.90 2.64 12.01
CA GLU A 88 -2.16 3.18 11.48
C GLU A 88 -1.97 4.08 10.26
N PHE A 89 -0.77 4.62 10.06
CA PHE A 89 -0.45 5.57 8.99
C PHE A 89 0.49 4.98 7.93
N VAL A 90 1.29 3.96 8.28
CA VAL A 90 2.31 3.41 7.39
C VAL A 90 2.16 1.92 7.13
N LYS A 91 2.66 1.47 5.99
CA LYS A 91 2.87 0.05 5.70
C LYS A 91 4.22 -0.38 6.26
N LEU A 92 4.23 -1.10 7.37
CA LEU A 92 5.45 -1.48 8.09
C LEU A 92 6.46 -2.27 7.24
N HIS A 93 5.99 -3.12 6.32
CA HIS A 93 6.87 -3.93 5.46
C HIS A 93 7.61 -3.13 4.38
N PHE A 94 7.39 -1.81 4.27
CA PHE A 94 8.10 -0.97 3.33
C PHE A 94 9.48 -0.60 3.88
N ARG A 95 10.50 -0.61 3.00
CA ARG A 95 11.87 -0.15 3.35
C ARG A 95 11.86 1.24 3.99
N THR A 96 11.02 2.16 3.51
CA THR A 96 10.88 3.51 4.06
C THR A 96 10.48 3.50 5.54
N ALA A 97 9.58 2.60 5.96
CA ALA A 97 9.19 2.48 7.36
C ALA A 97 10.34 1.91 8.21
N TYR A 98 11.04 0.89 7.71
CA TYR A 98 12.23 0.33 8.36
C TYR A 98 13.30 1.41 8.59
N GLU A 99 13.69 2.14 7.53
CA GLU A 99 14.74 3.16 7.63
C GLU A 99 14.36 4.26 8.65
N VAL A 100 13.10 4.67 8.72
CA VAL A 100 12.63 5.69 9.69
C VAL A 100 12.70 5.19 11.12
N VAL A 101 12.31 3.93 11.36
CA VAL A 101 12.30 3.35 12.70
C VAL A 101 13.72 3.02 13.16
N GLU A 102 14.59 2.60 12.25
CA GLU A 102 16.03 2.42 12.47
C GLU A 102 16.72 3.74 12.85
N GLU A 103 16.48 4.81 12.08
CA GLU A 103 16.98 6.16 12.37
C GLU A 103 16.49 6.69 13.72
N ALA A 104 15.29 6.27 14.16
CA ALA A 104 14.74 6.61 15.47
C ALA A 104 15.21 5.70 16.61
N GLY A 105 15.96 4.63 16.32
CA GLY A 105 16.42 3.66 17.33
C GLY A 105 15.32 2.74 17.89
N MET A 106 14.17 2.66 17.23
CA MET A 106 12.94 2.01 17.74
C MET A 106 12.66 0.63 17.11
N LEU A 107 13.66 -0.02 16.50
CA LEU A 107 13.46 -1.31 15.80
C LEU A 107 12.94 -2.43 16.71
N LYS A 108 13.18 -2.36 18.02
CA LYS A 108 12.70 -3.35 18.99
C LYS A 108 11.22 -3.20 19.33
N GLU A 109 10.62 -2.04 19.05
CA GLU A 109 9.25 -1.70 19.42
C GLU A 109 8.24 -2.07 18.32
N LEU A 110 8.71 -2.41 17.12
CA LEU A 110 7.87 -2.71 15.98
C LEU A 110 8.26 -4.05 15.32
N PRO A 111 7.30 -4.81 14.78
CA PRO A 111 7.54 -6.10 14.14
C PRO A 111 8.13 -5.91 12.72
N LEU A 112 9.30 -5.28 12.62
CA LEU A 112 9.97 -4.97 11.36
C LEU A 112 11.06 -5.98 11.06
N LYS A 113 11.07 -6.47 9.82
CA LYS A 113 12.15 -7.30 9.30
C LYS A 113 13.13 -6.44 8.48
N PRO A 114 14.45 -6.70 8.57
CA PRO A 114 15.42 -6.03 7.71
C PRO A 114 15.03 -6.16 6.23
N PRO A 115 15.00 -5.05 5.47
CA PRO A 115 14.64 -5.09 4.07
C PRO A 115 15.76 -5.78 3.27
N PRO A 116 15.43 -6.44 2.15
CA PRO A 116 16.44 -7.01 1.26
C PRO A 116 17.35 -5.91 0.69
N GLU A 117 18.52 -6.29 0.16
CA GLU A 117 19.44 -5.35 -0.48
C GLU A 117 18.78 -4.54 -1.62
N LYS A 118 19.25 -3.31 -1.82
CA LYS A 118 18.76 -2.42 -2.88
C LYS A 118 19.20 -3.02 -4.22
N LYS A 119 18.25 -3.51 -5.02
CA LYS A 119 18.51 -3.88 -6.41
C LYS A 119 18.50 -2.62 -7.26
N GLU A 120 19.62 -2.28 -7.87
CA GLU A 120 19.65 -1.26 -8.92
C GLU A 120 19.02 -1.84 -10.17
N TRP A 121 17.85 -1.30 -10.53
CA TRP A 121 17.23 -1.62 -11.80
C TRP A 121 17.84 -0.72 -12.86
N ARG A 122 18.26 -1.30 -13.98
CA ARG A 122 18.62 -0.52 -15.17
C ARG A 122 17.43 0.35 -15.54
N LYS A 123 17.66 1.67 -15.61
CA LYS A 123 16.72 2.62 -16.18
C LYS A 123 16.62 2.44 -17.69
#